data_AF-A0A4R2PS69-F1
#
_entry.id   AF-A0A4R2PS69-F1
#
_cell.length_a   1.000
_cell.length_b   1.000
_cell.length_c   1.000
_cell.angle_alpha   90.00
_cell.angle_beta   90.00
_cell.angle_gamma   90.00
#
_symmetry.space_group_name_H-M   'P 1'
#
loop_
_entity.id
_entity.type
_entity.pdbx_description
1 polymer ?
#
loop_
_entity_poly.entity_id
_entity_poly.type
_entity_poly.pdbx_seq_one_letter_code
_entity_poly.pdbx_strand_id
1 'polypeptide(L)'
;MRHEPATHEELGCAIREIEALLDRLRAKEAQQPAPAPGLLERAELMYQERRARDRMFGTDLFGEAAWDMLLDLYIHHGRNTLVPVSSACIGAAVPPSTALRCLGKLEASGLVMRRADVDDRRRSLVTLSDKGRRMMELYLASSWVG
;
A
#
# COMPACT_ATOMS: atom_id res chain seq x y z
N MET A 1 -17.27 19.82 -38.88
CA MET A 1 -16.13 20.24 -38.04
C MET A 1 -15.06 19.18 -38.22
N ARG A 2 -14.05 19.40 -39.07
CA ARG A 2 -12.99 18.42 -39.32
C ARG A 2 -12.05 18.46 -38.11
N HIS A 3 -11.86 17.34 -37.41
CA HIS A 3 -10.80 17.21 -36.42
C HIS A 3 -9.49 17.06 -37.19
N GLU A 4 -8.63 18.08 -37.14
CA GLU A 4 -7.26 17.99 -37.61
C GLU A 4 -6.48 17.08 -36.64
N PRO A 5 -5.75 16.07 -37.12
CA PRO A 5 -5.01 15.19 -36.24
C PRO A 5 -3.87 15.96 -35.57
N ALA A 6 -3.74 15.80 -34.26
CA ALA A 6 -2.67 16.42 -33.48
C ALA A 6 -1.29 16.07 -34.08
N THR A 7 -0.45 17.07 -34.21
CA THR A 7 0.92 16.97 -34.74
C THR A 7 1.82 16.18 -33.80
N HIS A 8 2.93 15.64 -34.32
CA HIS A 8 3.89 14.88 -33.53
C HIS A 8 4.50 15.70 -32.39
N GLU A 9 4.63 17.02 -32.57
CA GLU A 9 5.10 17.96 -31.55
C GLU A 9 4.06 18.16 -30.43
N GLU A 10 2.78 18.28 -30.77
CA GLU A 10 1.68 18.36 -29.80
C GLU A 10 1.56 17.08 -28.97
N LEU A 11 1.68 15.91 -29.62
CA LEU A 11 1.71 14.61 -28.94
C LEU A 11 2.92 14.48 -28.00
N GLY A 12 4.11 14.89 -28.46
CA GLY A 12 5.31 14.89 -27.63
C GLY A 12 5.22 15.85 -26.44
N CYS A 13 4.54 16.98 -26.61
CA CYS A 13 4.26 17.93 -25.53
C CYS A 13 3.33 17.32 -24.48
N ALA A 14 2.21 16.73 -24.92
CA ALA A 14 1.23 16.10 -24.04
C ALA A 14 1.84 14.95 -23.21
N ILE A 15 2.71 14.13 -23.82
CA ILE A 15 3.40 13.04 -23.10
C ILE A 15 4.26 13.58 -21.95
N ARG A 16 5.10 14.60 -22.21
CA ARG A 16 5.95 15.22 -21.19
C ARG A 16 5.14 15.83 -20.05
N GLU A 17 4.00 16.42 -20.37
CA GLU A 17 3.10 17.02 -19.39
C GLU A 17 2.47 15.96 -18.48
N ILE A 18 2.07 14.81 -19.05
CA ILE A 18 1.60 13.64 -18.30
C ILE A 18 2.71 13.06 -17.42
N GLU A 19 3.92 12.90 -17.95
CA GLU A 19 5.08 12.40 -17.17
C GLU A 19 5.38 13.32 -15.97
N ALA A 20 5.43 14.63 -16.19
CA ALA A 20 5.63 15.61 -15.12
C ALA A 20 4.51 15.58 -14.08
N LEU A 21 3.25 15.36 -14.50
CA LEU A 21 2.12 15.21 -13.58
C LEU A 21 2.26 13.93 -12.74
N LEU A 22 2.66 12.82 -13.35
CA LEU A 22 2.89 11.55 -12.65
C LEU A 22 4.01 11.67 -11.61
N ASP A 23 5.11 12.36 -11.95
CA ASP A 23 6.22 12.57 -11.01
C ASP A 23 5.84 13.45 -9.84
N ARG A 24 5.02 14.50 -10.06
CA ARG A 24 4.46 15.31 -8.95
C ARG A 24 3.55 14.49 -8.03
N LEU A 25 2.72 13.61 -8.59
CA LEU A 25 1.86 12.73 -7.81
C LEU A 25 2.69 11.72 -6.99
N ARG A 26 3.74 11.15 -7.57
CA ARG A 26 4.70 10.28 -6.86
C ARG A 26 5.41 11.03 -5.73
N ALA A 27 5.90 12.23 -5.99
CA ALA A 27 6.57 13.06 -4.99
C ALA A 27 5.63 13.43 -3.83
N LYS A 28 4.37 13.76 -4.13
CA LYS A 28 3.35 14.06 -3.12
C LYS A 28 3.05 12.86 -2.22
N GLU A 29 3.03 11.65 -2.78
CA GLU A 29 2.86 10.43 -1.99
C GLU A 29 4.10 10.05 -1.18
N ALA A 30 5.30 10.28 -1.71
CA ALA A 30 6.55 10.11 -0.94
C ALA A 30 6.64 11.12 0.22
N GLN A 31 5.95 12.26 0.12
CA GLN A 31 5.81 13.28 1.17
C GLN A 31 4.62 13.03 2.11
N GLN A 32 4.04 11.83 2.09
CA GLN A 32 3.12 11.44 3.14
C GLN A 32 3.80 11.59 4.51
N PRO A 33 3.12 12.23 5.48
CA PRO A 33 3.71 12.44 6.79
C PRO A 33 4.01 11.10 7.45
N ALA A 34 5.13 11.07 8.18
CA ALA A 34 5.41 9.96 9.06
C ALA A 34 4.27 9.81 10.09
N PRO A 35 3.87 8.58 10.43
CA PRO A 35 2.87 8.35 11.45
C PRO A 35 3.35 8.88 12.80
N ALA A 36 2.42 9.31 13.65
CA ALA A 36 2.75 9.66 15.02
C ALA A 36 3.34 8.42 15.74
N PRO A 37 4.42 8.56 16.54
CA PRO A 37 5.11 7.41 17.14
C PRO A 37 4.19 6.42 17.86
N GLY A 38 3.24 6.91 18.67
CA GLY A 38 2.30 6.03 19.39
C GLY A 38 1.34 5.24 18.48
N LEU A 39 1.03 5.73 17.27
CA LEU A 39 0.21 4.99 16.32
C LEU A 39 1.02 3.87 15.65
N LEU A 40 2.30 4.12 15.37
CA LEU A 40 3.20 3.11 14.82
C LEU A 40 3.41 1.97 15.83
N GLU A 41 3.71 2.31 17.08
CA GLU A 41 3.85 1.32 18.16
C GLU A 41 2.57 0.48 18.33
N ARG A 42 1.40 1.11 18.29
CA ARG A 42 0.12 0.39 18.36
C ARG A 42 -0.08 -0.57 17.18
N ALA A 43 0.25 -0.14 15.96
CA ALA A 43 0.17 -1.02 14.80
C ALA A 43 1.12 -2.22 14.90
N GLU A 44 2.35 -2.00 15.38
CA GLU A 44 3.32 -3.06 15.62
C GLU A 44 2.82 -4.06 16.67
N LEU A 45 2.28 -3.59 17.79
CA LEU A 45 1.71 -4.45 18.83
C LEU A 45 0.57 -5.32 18.27
N MET A 46 -0.40 -4.71 17.57
CA MET A 46 -1.51 -5.43 16.96
C MET A 46 -1.04 -6.48 15.94
N TYR A 47 -0.06 -6.13 15.10
CA TYR A 47 0.50 -7.07 14.14
C TYR A 47 1.20 -8.25 14.84
N GLN A 48 2.00 -7.98 15.87
CA GLN A 48 2.71 -9.01 16.61
C GLN A 48 1.78 -9.97 17.36
N GLU A 49 0.70 -9.46 17.96
CA GLU A 49 -0.32 -10.30 18.59
C GLU A 49 -0.93 -11.28 17.58
N ARG A 50 -1.23 -10.80 16.37
CA ARG A 50 -1.76 -11.64 15.29
C ARG A 50 -0.76 -12.71 14.87
N ARG A 51 0.50 -12.34 14.65
CA ARG A 51 1.58 -13.29 14.35
C ARG A 51 1.81 -14.29 15.49
N ALA A 52 1.60 -13.89 16.74
CA ALA A 52 1.70 -14.79 17.89
C ALA A 52 0.59 -15.85 17.88
N ARG A 53 -0.65 -15.46 17.53
CA ARG A 53 -1.76 -16.42 17.35
C ARG A 53 -1.42 -17.46 16.28
N ASP A 54 -0.89 -17.05 15.14
CA ASP A 54 -0.49 -17.96 14.06
C ASP A 54 0.58 -18.96 14.52
N ARG A 55 1.58 -18.51 15.30
CA ARG A 55 2.65 -19.37 15.81
C ARG A 55 2.15 -20.38 16.84
N MET A 56 1.16 -20.02 17.65
CA MET A 56 0.64 -20.88 18.72
C MET A 56 -0.44 -21.85 18.25
N PHE A 57 -1.30 -21.41 17.34
CA PHE A 57 -2.51 -22.16 16.94
C PHE A 57 -2.48 -22.61 15.48
N GLY A 58 -1.51 -22.14 14.69
CA GLY A 58 -1.46 -22.35 13.24
C GLY A 58 -2.13 -21.22 12.45
N THR A 59 -1.79 -21.13 11.17
CA THR A 59 -2.18 -20.03 10.27
C THR A 59 -3.60 -20.15 9.71
N ASP A 60 -4.24 -21.31 9.83
CA ASP A 60 -5.51 -21.59 9.14
C ASP A 60 -6.74 -21.25 10.00
N LEU A 61 -6.53 -20.84 11.26
CA LEU A 61 -7.62 -20.60 12.21
C LEU A 61 -8.09 -19.15 12.28
N PHE A 62 -7.17 -18.19 12.14
CA PHE A 62 -7.46 -16.76 12.31
C PHE A 62 -7.16 -16.00 11.01
N GLY A 63 -8.08 -16.06 10.05
CA GLY A 63 -7.86 -15.51 8.70
C GLY A 63 -8.32 -14.06 8.56
N GLU A 64 -7.39 -13.10 8.56
CA GLU A 64 -7.66 -11.68 8.28
C GLU A 64 -6.59 -11.05 7.37
N ALA A 65 -6.15 -11.80 6.36
CA ALA A 65 -5.03 -11.43 5.47
C ALA A 65 -5.04 -10.00 4.93
N ALA A 66 -6.21 -9.44 4.61
CA ALA A 66 -6.31 -8.06 4.12
C ALA A 66 -5.97 -7.04 5.21
N TRP A 67 -6.37 -7.31 6.46
CA TRP A 67 -6.03 -6.48 7.61
C TRP A 67 -4.56 -6.63 7.98
N ASP A 68 -4.03 -7.85 7.95
CA ASP A 68 -2.61 -8.11 8.22
C ASP A 68 -1.71 -7.37 7.21
N MET A 69 -2.08 -7.35 5.93
CA MET A 69 -1.43 -6.52 4.91
C MET A 69 -1.48 -5.02 5.22
N LEU A 70 -2.63 -4.50 5.69
CA LEU A 70 -2.75 -3.08 5.99
C LEU A 70 -1.86 -2.67 7.17
N LEU A 71 -1.79 -3.49 8.22
CA LEU A 71 -0.87 -3.30 9.34
C LEU A 71 0.59 -3.33 8.88
N ASP A 72 0.97 -4.36 8.11
CA ASP A 72 2.33 -4.54 7.58
C ASP A 72 2.76 -3.33 6.73
N LEU A 73 1.91 -2.91 5.78
CA LEU A 73 2.17 -1.74 4.94
C LEU A 73 2.24 -0.44 5.74
N TYR A 74 1.42 -0.28 6.79
CA TYR A 74 1.47 0.89 7.66
C TYR A 74 2.76 0.96 8.47
N ILE A 75 3.24 -0.18 8.98
CA ILE A 75 4.52 -0.27 9.70
C ILE A 75 5.68 0.07 8.75
N HIS A 76 5.66 -0.48 7.53
CA HIS A 76 6.66 -0.17 6.51
C HIS A 76 6.64 1.31 6.07
N HIS A 77 5.45 1.92 5.98
CA HIS A 77 5.29 3.36 5.77
C HIS A 77 5.96 4.16 6.88
N GLY A 78 5.70 3.81 8.15
CA GLY A 78 6.34 4.45 9.29
C GLY A 78 7.86 4.33 9.35
N ARG A 79 8.41 3.29 8.71
CA ARG A 79 9.86 3.05 8.59
C ARG A 79 10.46 3.61 7.29
N ASN A 80 9.66 4.28 6.45
CA ASN A 80 10.08 4.77 5.13
C ASN A 80 10.72 3.69 4.25
N THR A 81 10.12 2.49 4.25
CA THR A 81 10.61 1.33 3.49
C THR A 81 9.63 0.94 2.39
N LEU A 82 10.17 0.65 1.20
CA LEU A 82 9.39 0.19 0.06
C LEU A 82 9.05 -1.29 0.22
N VAL A 83 7.82 -1.67 -0.14
CA VAL A 83 7.32 -3.05 0.01
C VAL A 83 7.04 -3.65 -1.36
N PRO A 84 7.85 -4.61 -1.84
CA PRO A 84 7.51 -5.39 -3.02
C PRO A 84 6.23 -6.20 -2.82
N VAL A 85 5.47 -6.47 -3.89
CA VAL A 85 4.25 -7.31 -3.83
C VAL A 85 4.51 -8.66 -3.15
N SER A 86 5.65 -9.30 -3.43
CA SER A 86 6.03 -10.56 -2.78
C SER A 86 6.18 -10.42 -1.27
N SER A 87 6.76 -9.32 -0.79
CA SER A 87 6.88 -9.01 0.64
C SER A 87 5.52 -8.74 1.27
N ALA A 88 4.66 -7.95 0.60
CA ALA A 88 3.29 -7.71 1.08
C ALA A 88 2.48 -9.02 1.18
N CYS A 89 2.71 -9.97 0.28
CA CYS A 89 2.08 -11.28 0.36
C CYS A 89 2.56 -12.10 1.57
N ILE A 90 3.81 -11.97 1.98
CA ILE A 90 4.34 -12.60 3.19
C ILE A 90 3.68 -11.98 4.43
N GLY A 91 3.56 -10.65 4.47
CA GLY A 91 2.89 -9.93 5.56
C GLY A 91 1.41 -10.30 5.75
N ALA A 92 0.78 -10.86 4.72
CA ALA A 92 -0.61 -11.31 4.73
C ALA A 92 -0.87 -12.63 5.45
N ALA A 93 0.17 -13.35 5.88
CA ALA A 93 0.06 -14.59 6.65
C ALA A 93 -0.67 -15.77 5.96
N VAL A 94 -0.86 -15.73 4.63
CA VAL A 94 -1.66 -16.71 3.87
C VAL A 94 -0.95 -17.16 2.59
N PRO A 95 -1.41 -18.25 1.93
CA PRO A 95 -0.85 -18.67 0.65
C PRO A 95 -0.83 -17.54 -0.40
N PRO A 96 0.18 -17.49 -1.29
CA PRO A 96 0.37 -16.36 -2.21
C PRO A 96 -0.84 -16.01 -3.09
N SER A 97 -1.57 -17.02 -3.59
CA SER A 97 -2.77 -16.80 -4.42
C SER A 97 -3.89 -16.11 -3.64
N THR A 98 -4.06 -16.47 -2.36
CA THR A 98 -5.00 -15.83 -1.44
C THR A 98 -4.56 -14.40 -1.12
N ALA A 99 -3.26 -14.20 -0.85
CA ALA A 99 -2.69 -12.89 -0.59
C ALA A 99 -2.93 -11.94 -1.79
N LEU A 100 -2.63 -12.37 -3.02
CA LEU A 100 -2.85 -11.58 -4.22
C LEU A 100 -4.33 -11.20 -4.43
N ARG A 101 -5.26 -12.10 -4.09
CA ARG A 101 -6.71 -11.80 -4.12
C ARG A 101 -7.08 -10.73 -3.09
N CYS A 102 -6.55 -10.81 -1.88
CA CYS A 102 -6.75 -9.80 -0.84
C CYS A 102 -6.16 -8.45 -1.26
N LEU A 103 -4.95 -8.45 -1.81
CA LEU A 103 -4.31 -7.25 -2.33
C LEU A 103 -5.16 -6.60 -3.43
N GLY A 104 -5.72 -7.39 -4.36
CA GLY A 104 -6.65 -6.89 -5.37
C GLY A 104 -7.92 -6.27 -4.79
N LYS A 105 -8.47 -6.81 -3.69
CA LYS A 105 -9.62 -6.21 -2.99
C LYS A 105 -9.27 -4.89 -2.31
N LEU A 106 -8.09 -4.81 -1.69
CA LEU A 106 -7.59 -3.58 -1.07
C LEU A 106 -7.36 -2.49 -2.13
N GLU A 107 -6.84 -2.89 -3.30
CA GLU A 107 -6.61 -1.99 -4.44
C GLU A 107 -7.93 -1.50 -5.03
N ALA A 108 -8.89 -2.40 -5.25
CA ALA A 108 -10.23 -2.06 -5.73
C ALA A 108 -11.01 -1.14 -4.76
N SER A 109 -10.75 -1.24 -3.45
CA SER A 109 -11.32 -0.32 -2.45
C SER A 109 -10.56 1.00 -2.30
N GLY A 110 -9.45 1.16 -3.04
CA GLY A 110 -8.60 2.33 -3.02
C GLY A 110 -7.88 2.53 -1.70
N LEU A 111 -7.58 1.45 -0.95
CA LEU A 111 -6.83 1.50 0.30
C LEU A 111 -5.33 1.36 0.06
N VAL A 112 -4.94 0.56 -0.92
CA VAL A 112 -3.55 0.37 -1.34
C VAL A 112 -3.40 0.70 -2.81
N MET A 113 -2.17 0.88 -3.24
CA MET A 113 -1.84 1.12 -4.64
C MET A 113 -0.55 0.40 -5.03
N ARG A 114 -0.48 -0.02 -6.30
CA ARG A 114 0.71 -0.65 -6.87
C ARG A 114 1.43 0.31 -7.80
N ARG A 115 2.75 0.21 -7.80
CA ARG A 115 3.62 0.95 -8.71
C ARG A 115 4.70 0.03 -9.27
N ALA A 116 5.05 0.22 -10.54
CA ALA A 116 6.26 -0.38 -11.05
C ALA A 116 7.46 0.22 -10.30
N ASP A 117 8.39 -0.64 -9.90
CA ASP A 117 9.68 -0.20 -9.39
C ASP A 117 10.45 0.48 -10.53
N VAL A 118 11.02 1.65 -10.23
CA VAL A 118 11.72 2.49 -11.22
C VAL A 118 13.05 1.83 -11.62
N ASP A 119 13.67 1.10 -10.69
CA ASP A 119 14.97 0.45 -10.88
C ASP A 119 14.83 -0.97 -11.49
N ASP A 120 13.69 -1.64 -11.27
CA ASP A 120 13.39 -2.95 -11.86
C ASP A 120 11.91 -3.10 -12.21
N ARG A 121 11.55 -2.85 -13.47
CA ARG A 121 10.15 -2.94 -13.95
C ARG A 121 9.50 -4.33 -13.80
N ARG A 122 10.26 -5.38 -13.47
CA ARG A 122 9.73 -6.71 -13.12
C ARG A 122 9.21 -6.77 -11.70
N ARG A 123 9.58 -5.81 -10.85
CA ARG A 123 9.10 -5.66 -9.48
C ARG A 123 7.99 -4.63 -9.44
N SER A 124 6.93 -5.00 -8.75
CA SER A 124 5.87 -4.06 -8.37
C SER A 124 5.98 -3.81 -6.88
N LEU A 125 5.95 -2.54 -6.50
CA LEU A 125 5.89 -2.07 -5.14
C LEU A 125 4.42 -1.82 -4.77
N VAL A 126 4.11 -2.00 -3.49
CA VAL A 126 2.81 -1.74 -2.90
C VAL A 126 2.98 -0.72 -1.79
N THR A 127 2.10 0.27 -1.76
CA THR A 127 2.04 1.27 -0.69
C THR A 127 0.60 1.48 -0.25
N LEU A 128 0.42 2.03 0.96
CA LEU A 128 -0.87 2.61 1.33
C LEU A 128 -1.16 3.81 0.42
N SER A 129 -2.41 3.90 -0.03
CA SER A 129 -2.93 5.15 -0.57
C SER A 129 -3.10 6.17 0.55
N ASP A 130 -3.27 7.44 0.19
CA ASP A 130 -3.64 8.48 1.16
C ASP A 130 -4.92 8.14 1.95
N LYS A 131 -5.90 7.52 1.28
CA LYS A 131 -7.14 7.06 1.91
C LYS A 131 -6.85 5.95 2.91
N GLY A 132 -6.09 4.92 2.50
CA GLY A 132 -5.73 3.80 3.36
C GLY A 132 -4.96 4.25 4.60
N ARG A 133 -3.96 5.11 4.44
CA ARG A 133 -3.18 5.68 5.55
C ARG A 133 -4.07 6.43 6.54
N ARG A 134 -4.92 7.35 6.07
CA ARG A 134 -5.83 8.10 6.95
C ARG A 134 -6.80 7.19 7.69
N MET A 135 -7.32 6.16 7.04
CA MET A 135 -8.20 5.17 7.68
C MET A 135 -7.47 4.38 8.77
N MET A 136 -6.21 3.98 8.51
CA MET A 136 -5.35 3.34 9.52
C MET A 136 -5.10 4.26 10.71
N GLU A 137 -4.74 5.52 10.46
CA GLU A 137 -4.52 6.52 11.51
C GLU A 137 -5.77 6.73 12.36
N LEU A 138 -6.94 6.88 11.74
CA LEU A 138 -8.22 7.01 12.44
C LEU A 138 -8.52 5.77 13.30
N TYR A 139 -8.33 4.58 12.74
CA TYR A 139 -8.56 3.33 13.46
C TYR A 139 -7.59 3.17 14.65
N LEU A 140 -6.29 3.38 14.43
CA LEU A 140 -5.25 3.26 15.45
C LEU A 140 -5.35 4.38 16.51
N ALA A 141 -5.90 5.54 16.17
CA ALA A 141 -6.18 6.60 17.14
C ALA A 141 -7.47 6.34 17.92
N SER A 142 -8.41 5.56 17.37
CA SER A 142 -9.65 5.23 18.07
C SER A 142 -9.33 4.45 19.33
N SER A 143 -9.85 4.92 20.47
CA SER A 143 -9.64 4.34 21.79
C SER A 143 -10.44 3.03 22.00
N TRP A 144 -10.73 2.28 20.94
CA TRP A 144 -11.43 1.00 21.05
C TRP A 144 -10.46 -0.09 21.52
N VAL A 145 -10.15 -0.03 22.80
CA VAL A 145 -9.76 -1.18 23.60
C VAL A 145 -11.09 -1.83 23.98
N GLY A 146 -11.43 -2.92 23.29
CA GLY A 146 -12.43 -3.87 23.77
C GLY A 146 -11.76 -4.84 24.73
#